data_AF-A0A327VW21-F1
#
_entry.id   AF-A0A327VW21-F1
#
_cell.length_a   1.000
_cell.length_b   1.000
_cell.length_c   1.000
_cell.angle_alpha   90.00
_cell.angle_beta   90.00
_cell.angle_gamma   90.00
#
_symmetry.space_group_name_H-M   'P 1'
#
loop_
_entity.id
_entity.type
_entity.pdbx_description
1 polymer ?
#
loop_
_entity_poly.entity_id
_entity_poly.type
_entity_poly.pdbx_seq_one_letter_code
_entity_poly.pdbx_strand_id
1 'polypeptide(L)'
;MDHPVSEPVGAQAYLAVCGHTHLFRGARCRIRGLADPGAFVTAPRPVDLVLRFADDVVADAGLRVDGPAGAVLVVAGYTTAAGTSLDGRSWSVRELRCEGDEVELIVAGPAASGREPTARWTDA
;
A
#
# COMPACT_ATOMS: atom_id res chain seq x y z
N MET A 1 35.53 19.10 11.08
CA MET A 1 34.66 18.22 11.88
C MET A 1 33.49 17.87 11.00
N ASP A 2 33.57 16.67 10.44
CA ASP A 2 32.58 16.10 9.53
C ASP A 2 31.27 15.92 10.30
N HIS A 3 30.23 16.66 9.93
CA HIS A 3 28.89 16.33 10.42
C HIS A 3 28.49 15.03 9.71
N PRO A 4 28.11 13.96 10.43
CA PRO A 4 27.44 12.86 9.76
C PRO A 4 26.17 13.45 9.16
N VAL A 5 26.12 13.47 7.83
CA VAL A 5 24.85 13.58 7.11
C VAL A 5 24.04 12.38 7.57
N SER A 6 23.14 12.59 8.53
CA SER A 6 22.05 11.67 8.75
C SER A 6 21.24 11.73 7.47
N GLU A 7 21.55 10.85 6.51
CA GLU A 7 20.61 10.51 5.46
C GLU A 7 19.27 10.26 6.18
N PRO A 8 18.16 10.88 5.77
CA PRO A 8 16.88 10.42 6.28
C PRO A 8 16.88 8.92 5.99
N VAL A 9 16.66 8.08 7.01
CA VAL A 9 16.45 6.65 6.81
C VAL A 9 15.30 6.56 5.82
N GLY A 10 15.64 6.49 4.54
CA GLY A 10 14.68 6.46 3.46
C GLY A 10 13.90 5.21 3.71
N ALA A 11 12.63 5.35 4.05
CA ALA A 11 11.76 4.22 4.25
C ALA A 11 11.92 3.30 3.04
N GLN A 12 12.57 2.15 3.24
CA GLN A 12 12.82 1.22 2.16
C GLN A 12 11.45 0.72 1.70
N ALA A 13 11.07 1.07 0.48
CA ALA A 13 9.81 0.60 -0.09
C ALA A 13 9.96 -0.88 -0.47
N TYR A 14 9.02 -1.70 -0.02
CA TYR A 14 9.01 -3.13 -0.35
C TYR A 14 8.26 -3.34 -1.67
N LEU A 15 8.72 -4.29 -2.49
CA LEU A 15 7.98 -4.68 -3.69
C LEU A 15 6.72 -5.44 -3.27
N ALA A 16 5.57 -4.99 -3.77
CA ALA A 16 4.32 -5.72 -3.74
C ALA A 16 3.93 -6.13 -5.17
N VAL A 17 3.58 -7.40 -5.39
CA VAL A 17 3.16 -7.88 -6.72
C VAL A 17 1.68 -8.23 -6.71
N CYS A 18 0.91 -7.67 -7.65
CA CYS A 18 -0.49 -8.01 -7.89
C CYS A 18 -0.62 -8.79 -9.21
N GLY A 19 -1.37 -9.89 -9.19
CA GLY A 19 -1.64 -10.71 -10.38
C GLY A 19 -2.66 -10.12 -11.35
N HIS A 20 -3.05 -8.86 -11.17
CA HIS A 20 -4.05 -8.16 -11.99
C HIS A 20 -3.52 -6.79 -12.41
N THR A 21 -4.22 -6.12 -13.33
CA THR A 21 -3.89 -4.75 -13.78
C THR A 21 -4.50 -3.66 -12.90
N HIS A 22 -5.36 -4.05 -11.95
CA HIS A 22 -6.00 -3.14 -11.00
C HIS A 22 -6.45 -3.89 -9.74
N LEU A 23 -6.71 -3.13 -8.68
CA LEU A 23 -7.25 -3.65 -7.43
C LEU A 23 -8.78 -3.71 -7.45
N PHE A 24 -9.32 -4.70 -6.75
CA PHE A 24 -10.74 -4.92 -6.54
C PHE A 24 -10.95 -5.71 -5.24
N ARG A 25 -12.19 -5.87 -4.79
CA ARG A 25 -12.51 -6.71 -3.62
C ARG A 25 -12.04 -8.15 -3.87
N GLY A 26 -11.16 -8.67 -3.02
CA GLY A 26 -10.59 -10.00 -3.12
C GLY A 26 -9.30 -10.07 -3.93
N ALA A 27 -8.85 -8.96 -4.53
CA ALA A 27 -7.53 -8.89 -5.15
C ALA A 27 -6.45 -9.21 -4.12
N ARG A 28 -5.41 -9.90 -4.58
CA ARG A 28 -4.28 -10.34 -3.75
C ARG A 28 -3.00 -9.68 -4.19
N CYS A 29 -2.22 -9.23 -3.21
CA CYS A 29 -0.89 -8.68 -3.42
C CYS A 29 0.11 -9.44 -2.55
N ARG A 30 1.33 -9.66 -3.04
CA ARG A 30 2.39 -10.30 -2.25
C ARG A 30 3.53 -9.34 -1.99
N ILE A 31 3.77 -9.04 -0.73
CA ILE A 31 4.85 -8.18 -0.27
C ILE A 31 6.12 -9.03 -0.13
N ARG A 32 7.22 -8.55 -0.73
CA ARG A 32 8.51 -9.24 -0.81
C ARG A 32 9.60 -8.50 -0.07
N GLY A 33 10.61 -9.24 0.38
CA GLY A 33 11.82 -8.66 0.98
C GLY A 33 11.62 -8.17 2.42
N LEU A 34 10.50 -8.53 3.06
CA LEU A 34 10.33 -8.33 4.50
C LEU A 34 11.31 -9.25 5.23
N ALA A 35 12.06 -8.68 6.19
CA ALA A 35 13.03 -9.44 6.98
C ALA A 35 12.38 -10.53 7.84
N ASP A 36 11.16 -10.29 8.32
CA ASP A 36 10.36 -11.25 9.10
C ASP A 36 8.87 -11.14 8.70
N PRO A 37 8.43 -11.92 7.71
CA PRO A 37 7.04 -11.97 7.25
C PRO A 37 6.05 -12.42 8.34
N GLY A 38 6.46 -13.38 9.19
CA GLY A 38 5.60 -13.94 10.23
C GLY A 38 5.31 -12.92 11.35
N ALA A 39 6.34 -12.19 11.79
CA ALA A 39 6.16 -11.10 12.74
C ALA A 39 5.33 -9.96 12.15
N PHE A 40 5.51 -9.67 10.85
CA PHE A 40 4.73 -8.63 10.17
C PHE A 40 3.23 -8.96 10.10
N VAL A 41 2.87 -10.22 9.85
CA VAL A 41 1.45 -10.65 9.84
C VAL A 41 0.84 -10.56 11.24
N THR A 42 1.60 -10.91 12.28
CA THR A 42 1.14 -10.89 13.67
C THR A 42 1.00 -9.46 14.22
N ALA A 43 1.93 -8.58 13.86
CA ALA A 43 1.94 -7.18 14.26
C ALA A 43 2.27 -6.30 13.05
N PRO A 44 1.26 -6.03 12.19
CA PRO A 44 1.45 -5.18 11.02
C PRO A 44 1.95 -3.81 11.44
N ARG A 45 2.95 -3.32 10.72
CA ARG A 45 3.48 -1.97 10.88
C ARG A 45 3.35 -1.21 9.56
N PRO A 46 3.22 0.12 9.59
CA PRO A 46 3.21 0.90 8.37
C PRO A 46 4.48 0.68 7.54
N VAL A 47 4.32 0.47 6.23
CA VAL A 47 5.42 0.32 5.28
C VAL A 47 5.05 0.98 3.95
N ASP A 48 6.03 1.59 3.30
CA ASP A 48 5.88 2.03 1.92
C ASP A 48 6.12 0.85 0.97
N LEU A 49 5.40 0.87 -0.15
CA LEU A 49 5.34 -0.22 -1.11
C LEU A 49 5.50 0.32 -2.53
N VAL A 50 6.16 -0.48 -3.36
CA VAL A 50 6.12 -0.32 -4.81
C VAL A 50 5.21 -1.43 -5.35
N LEU A 51 4.02 -1.08 -5.81
CA LEU A 51 3.04 -2.05 -6.31
C LEU A 51 3.23 -2.29 -7.80
N ARG A 52 3.68 -3.48 -8.19
CA ARG A 52 3.75 -3.94 -9.58
C ARG A 52 2.52 -4.74 -9.93
N PHE A 53 1.83 -4.32 -10.98
CA PHE A 53 0.68 -5.01 -11.56
C PHE A 53 1.12 -6.02 -12.63
N ALA A 54 0.19 -6.87 -13.08
CA ALA A 54 0.47 -7.94 -14.04
C ALA A 54 0.82 -7.44 -15.46
N ASP A 55 0.51 -6.19 -15.77
CA ASP A 55 0.91 -5.49 -17.00
C ASP A 55 2.23 -4.71 -16.83
N ASP A 56 3.01 -5.03 -15.80
CA ASP A 56 4.29 -4.42 -15.43
C ASP A 56 4.24 -2.94 -15.06
N VAL A 57 3.04 -2.35 -15.00
CA VAL A 57 2.86 -1.01 -14.44
C VAL A 57 3.18 -1.02 -12.97
N VAL A 58 3.88 0.03 -12.54
CA VAL A 58 4.27 0.25 -11.17
C VAL A 58 3.55 1.48 -10.62
N ALA A 59 3.02 1.36 -9.41
CA ALA A 59 2.41 2.45 -8.68
C ALA A 59 3.02 2.55 -7.28
N ASP A 60 3.20 3.79 -6.81
CA ASP A 60 3.54 4.02 -5.40
C ASP A 60 2.36 3.62 -4.52
N ALA A 61 2.66 2.92 -3.44
CA ALA A 61 1.67 2.47 -2.49
C ALA A 61 2.23 2.52 -1.06
N GLY A 62 1.35 2.36 -0.08
CA GLY A 62 1.73 2.21 1.31
C GLY A 62 0.71 1.40 2.06
N LEU A 63 1.18 0.45 2.86
CA LEU A 63 0.35 -0.19 3.87
C LEU A 63 0.36 0.71 5.10
N ARG A 64 -0.81 1.24 5.45
CA ARG A 64 -1.03 2.00 6.68
C ARG A 64 -1.77 1.11 7.67
N VAL A 65 -1.49 1.26 8.95
CA VAL A 65 -2.16 0.52 10.01
C VAL A 65 -2.98 1.53 10.79
N ASP A 66 -4.30 1.50 10.62
CA ASP A 66 -5.22 2.50 11.16
C ASP A 66 -5.93 1.97 12.41
N GLY A 67 -5.15 1.83 13.49
CA GLY A 67 -5.64 1.43 14.81
C GLY A 67 -6.57 0.19 14.78
N PRO A 68 -7.71 0.20 15.49
CA PRO A 68 -8.62 -0.94 15.53
C PRO A 68 -9.37 -1.19 14.20
N ALA A 69 -9.32 -0.26 13.24
CA ALA A 69 -9.95 -0.42 11.93
C ALA A 69 -9.17 -1.35 10.99
N GLY A 70 -7.94 -1.72 11.38
CA GLY A 70 -7.10 -2.67 10.66
C GLY A 70 -6.16 -2.00 9.65
N ALA A 71 -5.59 -2.80 8.76
CA ALA A 71 -4.65 -2.31 7.74
C ALA A 71 -5.38 -1.74 6.52
N VAL A 72 -4.83 -0.69 5.93
CA VAL A 72 -5.33 -0.01 4.73
C VAL A 72 -4.18 0.11 3.74
N LEU A 73 -4.40 -0.39 2.52
CA LEU A 73 -3.48 -0.21 1.40
C LEU A 73 -3.87 1.07 0.65
N VAL A 74 -3.00 2.08 0.69
CA VAL A 74 -3.15 3.32 -0.08
C VAL A 74 -2.35 3.17 -1.36
N VAL A 75 -2.96 3.39 -2.51
CA VAL A 75 -2.29 3.31 -3.83
C VAL A 75 -2.45 4.66 -4.53
N ALA A 76 -1.34 5.21 -5.01
CA ALA A 76 -1.34 6.42 -5.83
C ALA A 76 -2.05 6.19 -7.18
N GLY A 77 -2.44 7.26 -7.85
CA GLY A 77 -2.99 7.14 -9.20
C GLY A 77 -1.95 6.59 -10.18
N TYR A 78 -2.38 5.76 -11.12
CA TYR A 78 -1.51 5.17 -12.13
C TYR A 78 -2.23 5.01 -13.46
N THR A 79 -1.47 4.81 -14.53
CA THR A 79 -2.02 4.54 -15.86
C THR A 79 -1.63 3.13 -16.27
N THR A 80 -2.61 2.29 -16.60
CA THR A 80 -2.37 0.91 -17.05
C THR A 80 -1.57 0.90 -18.35
N ALA A 81 -0.98 -0.25 -18.71
CA ALA A 81 -0.24 -0.37 -19.97
C ALA A 81 -1.11 -0.08 -21.21
N ALA A 82 -2.43 -0.26 -21.09
CA ALA A 82 -3.41 0.08 -22.13
C ALA A 82 -3.76 1.58 -22.18
N GLY A 83 -3.15 2.43 -21.35
CA GLY A 83 -3.38 3.86 -21.32
C GLY A 83 -4.61 4.30 -20.51
N THR A 84 -5.17 3.42 -19.66
CA THR A 84 -6.30 3.79 -18.79
C THR A 84 -5.81 4.42 -17.50
N SER A 85 -6.13 5.68 -17.27
CA SER A 85 -5.83 6.36 -16.00
C SER A 85 -6.78 5.94 -14.89
N LEU A 86 -6.21 5.64 -13.73
CA LEU A 86 -6.92 5.27 -12.51
C LEU A 86 -6.48 6.21 -11.40
N ASP A 87 -7.45 6.84 -10.73
CA ASP A 87 -7.18 7.73 -9.60
C ASP A 87 -6.63 6.96 -8.39
N GLY A 88 -5.88 7.68 -7.55
CA GLY A 88 -5.41 7.15 -6.28
C GLY A 88 -6.57 6.72 -5.39
N ARG A 89 -6.40 5.60 -4.69
CA ARG A 89 -7.46 5.00 -3.88
C ARG A 89 -6.90 4.23 -2.69
N SER A 90 -7.65 4.30 -1.59
CA SER A 90 -7.42 3.50 -0.38
C SER A 90 -8.28 2.24 -0.38
N TRP A 91 -7.70 1.13 0.08
CA TRP A 91 -8.29 -0.19 0.08
C TRP A 91 -8.16 -0.82 1.47
N SER A 92 -9.28 -1.18 2.10
CA SER A 92 -9.23 -1.92 3.36
C SER A 92 -8.63 -3.29 3.11
N VAL A 93 -7.74 -3.72 4.00
CA VAL A 93 -7.15 -5.06 3.98
C VAL A 93 -8.01 -5.97 4.83
N ARG A 94 -8.51 -7.04 4.21
CA ARG A 94 -9.28 -8.06 4.90
C ARG A 94 -8.38 -8.92 5.78
N GLU A 95 -7.21 -9.26 5.25
CA GLU A 95 -6.36 -10.29 5.82
C GLU A 95 -4.91 -10.13 5.33
N LEU A 96 -3.99 -10.45 6.22
CA LEU A 96 -2.56 -10.62 5.94
C LEU A 96 -2.21 -12.07 6.29
N ARG A 97 -1.47 -12.74 5.41
CA ARG A 97 -1.03 -14.13 5.61
C ARG A 97 0.45 -14.25 5.28
N CYS A 98 1.14 -15.08 6.03
CA CYS A 98 2.53 -15.44 5.73
C CYS A 98 2.52 -16.58 4.73
N GLU A 99 3.15 -16.39 3.58
CA GLU A 99 3.26 -17.40 2.52
C GLU A 99 4.74 -17.54 2.16
N GLY A 100 5.44 -18.47 2.82
CA GLY A 100 6.89 -18.60 2.70
C GLY A 100 7.62 -17.38 3.24
N ASP A 101 8.43 -16.74 2.40
CA ASP A 101 9.16 -15.50 2.67
C ASP A 101 8.39 -14.24 2.24
N GLU A 102 7.15 -14.40 1.78
CA GLU A 102 6.27 -13.31 1.35
C GLU A 102 5.11 -13.11 2.33
N VAL A 103 4.52 -11.91 2.30
CA VAL A 103 3.22 -11.65 2.95
C VAL A 103 2.15 -11.47 1.89
N GLU A 104 1.14 -12.34 1.87
CA GLU A 104 -0.05 -12.17 1.06
C GLU A 104 -1.03 -11.22 1.76
N LEU A 105 -1.44 -10.18 1.05
CA LEU A 105 -2.44 -9.20 1.43
C LEU A 105 -3.70 -9.42 0.60
N ILE A 106 -4.86 -9.55 1.26
CA ILE A 106 -6.16 -9.70 0.60
C ILE A 106 -6.98 -8.43 0.77
N VAL A 107 -7.36 -7.81 -0.34
CA VAL A 107 -8.16 -6.58 -0.35
C VAL A 107 -9.61 -6.88 0.02
N ALA A 108 -10.16 -6.18 1.02
CA ALA A 108 -11.57 -6.26 1.41
C ALA A 108 -12.49 -5.45 0.48
N GLY A 109 -11.97 -4.37 -0.11
CA GLY A 109 -12.72 -3.43 -0.94
C GLY A 109 -12.18 -2.01 -0.75
N PRO A 110 -12.79 -1.01 -1.41
CA PRO A 110 -12.46 0.39 -1.16
C PRO A 110 -12.58 0.67 0.34
N ALA A 111 -11.54 1.26 0.92
CA ALA A 111 -11.68 1.78 2.26
C ALA A 111 -12.77 2.84 2.23
N ALA A 112 -13.63 2.87 3.25
CA ALA A 112 -14.46 4.04 3.46
C ALA A 112 -13.49 5.21 3.50
N SER A 113 -13.61 6.13 2.54
CA SER A 113 -12.90 7.39 2.62
C SER A 113 -13.23 7.92 4.00
N GLY A 114 -12.21 8.01 4.87
CA GLY A 114 -12.33 8.85 6.04
C GLY A 114 -12.89 10.15 5.50
N ARG A 115 -14.10 10.50 5.94
CA ARG A 115 -14.75 11.74 5.57
C ARG A 115 -13.71 12.82 5.86
N GLU A 116 -13.02 13.32 4.84
CA GLU A 116 -12.45 14.66 4.95
C GLU A 116 -13.66 15.52 5.34
N PRO A 117 -13.69 16.17 6.51
CA PRO A 117 -14.55 17.32 6.60
C PRO A 117 -14.09 18.20 5.45
N THR A 118 -14.98 18.39 4.46
CA THR A 118 -14.85 19.47 3.50
C THR A 118 -14.78 20.73 4.35
N ALA A 119 -13.57 21.10 4.79
CA ALA A 119 -13.26 22.43 5.21
C ALA A 119 -13.42 23.23 3.94
N ARG A 120 -14.66 23.72 3.76
CA ARG A 120 -14.94 24.87 2.93
C ARG A 120 -14.01 25.94 3.48
N TRP A 121 -12.89 26.14 2.79
CA TRP A 121 -12.22 27.42 2.83
C TRP A 121 -13.22 28.38 2.20
N THR A 122 -14.04 28.99 3.05
CA THR A 122 -14.76 30.19 2.69
C THR A 122 -13.70 31.27 2.58
N ASP A 123 -13.35 31.64 1.35
CA ASP A 123 -12.62 32.86 1.06
C ASP A 123 -13.60 33.88 0.49
N ALA A 124 -13.43 35.11 0.98
CA ALA A 124 -14.01 36.39 0.59
C ALA A 124 -15.49 36.66 0.95
#